data_AF-A0A817SAN0-F1
#
_entry.id   AF-A0A817SAN0-F1
#
_cell.length_a   1.000
_cell.length_b   1.000
_cell.length_c   1.000
_cell.angle_alpha   90.00
_cell.angle_beta   90.00
_cell.angle_gamma   90.00
#
_symmetry.space_group_name_H-M   'P 1'
#
loop_
_entity.id
_entity.type
_entity.pdbx_description
1 polymer ?
#
loop_
_entity_poly.entity_id
_entity_poly.type
_entity_poly.pdbx_seq_one_letter_code
_entity_poly.pdbx_strand_id
1 'polypeptide(L)'
;MIEEAKKSSTPRLDNASYVGPVQITEISTERGRGLVLTEDVRKGQLLLCSKAFSITYPTECSQVYHFNAVTKLVETGDHGVNTAQVINKLQNNPSLSSSFFQLYAGQHRIGETPPTATAEAIDSFWVSDICSMNTFGVSEDGVNPSLIQPTKSKSSKNTDAAGLFLLPSFINHACCENVIRSYIGDMMIVRAAYDLTQGTELFLTYADILLQYEERTKCLDKHKFICTCTLCELDRAEPAAIRRKRKLLLDKYQEKYRFIMLEQINQNPEKAIGDMLKMMTNIEYTYKESGREKYRLGLIEPLMALGK
;
A
#
# COMPACT_ATOMS: atom_id res chain seq x y z
N MET A 1 -5.49 3.30 -23.56
CA MET A 1 -5.52 2.93 -22.13
C MET A 1 -6.89 2.41 -21.69
N ILE A 2 -7.88 3.23 -21.28
CA ILE A 2 -9.14 2.71 -20.68
C ILE A 2 -9.90 1.75 -21.61
N GLU A 3 -10.20 2.19 -22.83
CA GLU A 3 -10.95 1.37 -23.80
C GLU A 3 -10.18 0.14 -24.28
N GLU A 4 -8.85 0.15 -24.16
CA GLU A 4 -8.00 -1.00 -24.46
C GLU A 4 -8.02 -2.00 -23.30
N ALA A 5 -7.93 -1.52 -22.06
CA ALA A 5 -8.00 -2.33 -20.86
C ALA A 5 -9.31 -3.11 -20.76
N LYS A 6 -10.44 -2.49 -21.15
CA LYS A 6 -11.76 -3.15 -21.15
C LYS A 6 -11.87 -4.35 -22.09
N LYS A 7 -10.94 -4.53 -23.03
CA LYS A 7 -10.97 -5.64 -24.01
C LYS A 7 -10.47 -6.96 -23.44
N SER A 8 -9.86 -6.97 -22.26
CA SER A 8 -9.26 -8.15 -21.64
C SER A 8 -9.56 -8.21 -20.14
N SER A 9 -9.71 -9.43 -19.61
CA SER A 9 -9.73 -9.67 -18.17
C SER A 9 -8.33 -9.63 -17.53
N THR A 10 -7.27 -9.67 -18.35
CA THR A 10 -5.86 -9.54 -17.94
C THR A 10 -5.15 -8.46 -18.77
N PRO A 11 -5.57 -7.19 -18.63
CA PRO A 11 -5.19 -6.10 -19.53
C PRO A 11 -3.71 -5.68 -19.44
N ARG A 12 -2.90 -6.17 -20.38
CA ARG A 12 -1.52 -5.72 -20.61
C ARG A 12 -1.47 -4.73 -21.76
N LEU A 13 -1.30 -3.44 -21.46
CA LEU A 13 -1.48 -2.35 -22.43
C LEU A 13 -0.22 -2.07 -23.25
N ASP A 14 -0.34 -1.71 -24.52
CA ASP A 14 0.82 -1.29 -25.33
C ASP A 14 1.12 0.20 -25.13
N ASN A 15 1.60 0.55 -23.94
CA ASN A 15 1.96 1.92 -23.57
C ASN A 15 3.32 1.97 -22.86
N ALA A 16 4.11 2.99 -23.22
CA ALA A 16 5.39 3.27 -22.59
C ALA A 16 5.21 3.98 -21.24
N SER A 17 6.24 3.92 -20.40
CA SER A 17 6.27 4.67 -19.14
C SER A 17 6.44 6.17 -19.40
N TYR A 18 5.86 6.99 -18.53
CA TYR A 18 6.08 8.42 -18.43
C TYR A 18 6.73 8.75 -17.09
N VAL A 19 7.79 9.56 -17.11
CA VAL A 19 8.46 10.08 -15.93
C VAL A 19 8.35 11.61 -15.97
N GLY A 20 7.66 12.17 -14.98
CA GLY A 20 7.51 13.61 -14.80
C GLY A 20 8.65 14.19 -13.94
N PRO A 21 8.37 15.21 -13.10
CA PRO A 21 9.40 15.93 -12.35
C PRO A 21 9.80 15.19 -11.07
N VAL A 22 10.35 13.98 -11.24
CA VAL A 22 10.78 13.11 -10.15
C VAL A 22 12.16 12.56 -10.41
N GLN A 23 12.93 12.39 -9.34
CA GLN A 23 14.24 11.74 -9.40
C GLN A 23 14.46 10.82 -8.19
N ILE A 24 15.23 9.76 -8.40
CA ILE A 24 15.68 8.90 -7.31
C ILE A 24 16.78 9.64 -6.54
N THR A 25 16.72 9.66 -5.22
CA THR A 25 17.67 10.36 -4.36
C THR A 25 17.97 9.53 -3.12
N GLU A 26 19.21 9.56 -2.65
CA GLU A 26 19.58 9.00 -1.34
C GLU A 26 18.95 9.86 -0.23
N ILE A 27 18.15 9.24 0.63
CA ILE A 27 17.38 9.94 1.67
C ILE A 27 18.11 9.87 3.01
N SER A 28 18.42 8.66 3.46
CA SER A 28 19.20 8.42 4.67
C SER A 28 19.68 6.97 4.72
N THR A 29 20.60 6.66 5.63
CA THR A 29 21.06 5.28 5.87
C THR A 29 19.92 4.34 6.28
N GLU A 30 18.92 4.84 7.02
CA GLU A 30 17.79 4.02 7.50
C GLU A 30 16.68 3.86 6.45
N ARG A 31 16.52 4.86 5.56
CA ARG A 31 15.42 4.91 4.59
C ARG A 31 15.87 4.57 3.17
N GLY A 32 17.18 4.44 2.96
CA GLY A 32 17.79 4.17 1.67
C GLY A 32 17.49 5.29 0.67
N ARG A 33 17.04 4.87 -0.52
CA ARG A 33 16.65 5.76 -1.60
C ARG A 33 15.15 6.07 -1.56
N GLY A 34 14.80 7.22 -2.07
CA GLY A 34 13.44 7.71 -2.20
C GLY A 34 13.23 8.41 -3.54
N LEU A 35 11.98 8.67 -3.87
CA LEU A 35 11.60 9.46 -5.04
C LEU A 35 11.27 10.89 -4.58
N VAL A 36 11.96 11.90 -5.13
CA VAL A 36 11.79 13.31 -4.76
C VAL A 36 11.39 14.16 -5.95
N LEU A 37 10.67 15.25 -5.71
CA LEU A 37 10.29 16.21 -6.75
C LEU A 37 11.48 17.06 -7.21
N THR A 38 11.55 17.31 -8.52
CA THR A 38 12.55 18.20 -9.13
C THR A 38 12.02 19.62 -9.37
N GLU A 39 10.71 19.84 -9.25
CA GLU A 39 10.06 21.15 -9.37
C GLU A 39 8.78 21.18 -8.51
N ASP A 40 8.19 22.36 -8.35
CA ASP A 40 6.89 22.52 -7.68
C ASP A 40 5.76 21.90 -8.53
N VAL A 41 4.83 21.19 -7.88
CA VAL A 41 3.71 20.52 -8.56
C VAL A 41 2.38 20.87 -7.90
N ARG A 42 1.33 20.91 -8.71
CA ARG A 42 -0.05 21.15 -8.25
C ARG A 42 -0.76 19.86 -7.88
N LYS A 43 -1.73 19.95 -6.98
CA LYS A 43 -2.67 18.87 -6.68
C LYS A 43 -3.24 18.26 -7.97
N GLY A 44 -3.19 16.93 -8.07
CA GLY A 44 -3.69 16.16 -9.21
C GLY A 44 -2.74 16.06 -10.41
N GLN A 45 -1.62 16.80 -10.41
CA GLN A 45 -0.61 16.75 -11.46
C GLN A 45 -0.04 15.33 -11.58
N LEU A 46 0.17 14.88 -12.82
CA LEU A 46 0.76 13.58 -13.12
C LEU A 46 2.25 13.61 -12.83
N LEU A 47 2.71 12.72 -11.94
CA LEU A 47 4.11 12.62 -11.55
C LEU A 47 4.82 11.51 -12.31
N LEU A 48 4.16 10.36 -12.48
CA LEU A 48 4.64 9.27 -13.34
C LEU A 48 3.49 8.38 -13.79
N CYS A 49 3.71 7.67 -14.89
CA CYS A 49 2.92 6.54 -15.34
C CYS A 49 3.88 5.38 -15.60
N SER A 50 3.94 4.38 -14.73
CA SER A 50 4.89 3.26 -14.85
C SER A 50 4.22 2.05 -15.46
N LYS A 51 4.81 1.53 -16.54
CA LYS A 51 4.52 0.19 -17.04
C LYS A 51 5.00 -0.84 -16.02
N ALA A 52 4.21 -1.89 -15.79
CA ALA A 52 4.62 -3.02 -14.97
C ALA A 52 5.85 -3.70 -15.57
N PHE A 53 6.86 -3.95 -14.73
CA PHE A 53 7.96 -4.84 -15.07
C PHE A 53 7.44 -6.27 -15.24
N SER A 54 6.56 -6.69 -14.34
CA SER A 54 5.80 -7.93 -14.41
C SER A 54 4.45 -7.74 -13.73
N ILE A 55 3.44 -8.48 -14.17
CA ILE A 55 2.14 -8.49 -13.53
C ILE A 55 1.51 -9.88 -13.70
N THR A 56 0.97 -10.38 -12.60
CA THR A 56 0.22 -11.64 -12.55
C THR A 56 -1.19 -11.36 -12.06
N TYR A 57 -2.19 -11.70 -12.88
CA TYR A 57 -3.60 -11.57 -12.53
C TYR A 57 -4.11 -12.80 -11.79
N PRO A 58 -5.16 -12.69 -10.94
CA PRO A 58 -5.67 -13.82 -10.17
C PRO A 58 -6.08 -15.03 -11.03
N THR A 59 -6.57 -14.79 -12.24
CA THR A 59 -6.96 -15.83 -13.21
C THR A 59 -5.79 -16.62 -13.79
N GLU A 60 -4.56 -16.13 -13.60
CA GLU A 60 -3.32 -16.73 -14.09
C GLU A 60 -2.63 -17.57 -12.99
N CYS A 61 -3.18 -17.56 -11.78
CA CYS A 61 -2.62 -18.22 -10.61
C CYS A 61 -3.26 -19.59 -10.36
N SER A 62 -2.43 -20.58 -10.07
CA SER A 62 -2.87 -21.79 -9.38
C SER A 62 -3.06 -21.49 -7.88
N GLN A 63 -3.96 -22.18 -7.17
CA GLN A 63 -4.15 -22.04 -5.72
C GLN A 63 -2.94 -22.64 -4.94
N VAL A 64 -1.79 -21.98 -5.02
CA VAL A 64 -0.55 -22.37 -4.36
C VAL A 64 -0.22 -21.32 -3.30
N TYR A 65 0.26 -21.75 -2.14
CA TYR A 65 0.79 -20.85 -1.12
C TYR A 65 2.31 -21.00 -1.08
N HIS A 66 3.03 -19.88 -1.05
CA HIS A 66 4.48 -19.83 -0.94
C HIS A 66 4.87 -19.34 0.45
N PHE A 67 5.82 -19.99 1.11
CA PHE A 67 6.34 -19.49 2.39
C PHE A 67 7.69 -18.82 2.17
N ASN A 68 7.76 -17.52 2.40
CA ASN A 68 9.00 -16.76 2.33
C ASN A 68 9.70 -16.79 3.70
N ALA A 69 10.82 -17.51 3.79
CA ALA A 69 11.55 -17.68 5.05
C ALA A 69 12.23 -16.40 5.55
N VAL A 70 12.55 -15.47 4.65
CA VAL A 70 13.19 -14.17 4.97
C VAL A 70 12.19 -13.23 5.61
N THR A 71 11.03 -13.04 4.95
CA THR A 71 9.96 -12.17 5.49
C THR A 71 9.13 -12.87 6.57
N LYS A 72 9.21 -14.20 6.67
CA LYS A 72 8.39 -15.07 7.53
C LYS A 72 6.89 -14.94 7.23
N LEU A 73 6.55 -14.64 5.97
CA LEU A 73 5.18 -14.47 5.50
C LEU A 73 4.78 -15.62 4.58
N VAL A 74 3.51 -16.01 4.67
CA VAL A 74 2.87 -16.82 3.63
C VAL A 74 2.41 -15.86 2.54
N GLU A 75 3.01 -16.00 1.37
CA GLU A 75 2.63 -15.29 0.15
C GLU A 75 1.62 -16.15 -0.63
N THR A 76 0.68 -15.49 -1.30
CA THR A 76 -0.28 -16.13 -2.18
C THR A 76 0.38 -16.52 -3.52
N GLY A 77 -0.27 -17.41 -4.28
CA GLY A 77 0.31 -18.00 -5.50
C GLY A 77 0.64 -16.99 -6.59
N ASP A 78 -0.05 -15.85 -6.61
CA ASP A 78 0.24 -14.69 -7.45
C ASP A 78 1.64 -14.12 -7.26
N HIS A 79 2.13 -13.99 -6.03
CA HIS A 79 3.49 -13.53 -5.76
C HIS A 79 4.55 -14.53 -6.23
N GLY A 80 4.32 -15.82 -6.03
CA GLY A 80 5.21 -16.88 -6.50
C GLY A 80 5.29 -16.96 -8.02
N VAL A 81 4.13 -16.91 -8.69
CA VAL A 81 4.03 -16.88 -10.16
C VAL A 81 4.67 -15.61 -10.71
N ASN A 82 4.41 -14.44 -10.12
CA ASN A 82 5.03 -13.18 -10.53
C ASN A 82 6.56 -13.24 -10.40
N THR A 83 7.08 -13.81 -9.31
CA THR A 83 8.54 -13.99 -9.13
C THR A 83 9.13 -14.89 -10.21
N ALA A 84 8.48 -16.02 -10.53
CA ALA A 84 8.92 -16.89 -11.63
C ALA A 84 8.90 -16.17 -12.99
N GLN A 85 7.88 -15.35 -13.26
CA GLN A 85 7.81 -14.51 -14.46
C GLN A 85 8.97 -13.50 -14.53
N VAL A 86 9.34 -12.87 -13.40
CA VAL A 86 10.50 -11.95 -13.33
C VAL A 86 11.80 -12.70 -13.65
N ILE A 87 12.02 -13.88 -13.06
CA ILE A 87 13.21 -14.71 -13.33
C ILE A 87 13.31 -15.02 -14.83
N ASN A 88 12.23 -15.55 -15.42
CA ASN A 88 12.18 -15.85 -16.85
C ASN A 88 12.42 -14.58 -17.70
N LYS A 89 11.82 -13.44 -17.32
CA LYS A 89 11.99 -12.18 -18.05
C LYS A 89 13.44 -11.71 -18.04
N LEU A 90 14.11 -11.78 -16.89
CA LEU A 90 15.51 -11.39 -16.76
C LEU A 90 16.44 -12.34 -17.51
N GLN A 91 16.18 -13.66 -17.48
CA GLN A 91 16.98 -14.66 -18.21
C GLN A 91 16.96 -14.41 -19.72
N ASN A 92 15.77 -14.07 -20.24
CA ASN A 92 15.58 -13.81 -21.67
C ASN A 92 15.96 -12.37 -22.07
N ASN A 93 16.14 -11.45 -21.12
CA ASN A 93 16.45 -10.04 -21.38
C ASN A 93 17.50 -9.51 -20.39
N PRO A 94 18.78 -9.93 -20.51
CA PRO A 94 19.82 -9.57 -19.53
C PRO A 94 20.03 -8.06 -19.35
N SER A 95 19.72 -7.25 -20.37
CA SER A 95 19.80 -5.78 -20.32
C SER A 95 18.89 -5.15 -19.27
N LEU A 96 17.84 -5.85 -18.84
CA LEU A 96 16.91 -5.37 -17.80
C LEU A 96 17.44 -5.57 -16.37
N SER A 97 18.45 -6.42 -16.19
CA SER A 97 18.95 -6.82 -14.88
C SER A 97 19.51 -5.65 -14.07
N SER A 98 20.23 -4.72 -14.71
CA SER A 98 20.83 -3.58 -14.00
C SER A 98 19.78 -2.71 -13.30
N SER A 99 18.67 -2.41 -13.97
CA SER A 99 17.59 -1.61 -13.37
C SER A 99 16.80 -2.41 -12.32
N PHE A 100 16.65 -3.72 -12.49
CA PHE A 100 15.96 -4.57 -11.54
C PHE A 100 16.76 -4.78 -10.24
N PHE A 101 18.05 -5.11 -10.33
CA PHE A 101 18.90 -5.36 -9.15
C PHE A 101 19.23 -4.09 -8.35
N GLN A 102 18.86 -2.92 -8.87
CA GLN A 102 18.84 -1.67 -8.11
C GLN A 102 17.66 -1.57 -7.14
N LEU A 103 16.67 -2.45 -7.17
CA LEU A 103 15.56 -2.40 -6.22
C LEU A 103 15.98 -2.89 -4.83
N TYR A 104 15.26 -2.48 -3.79
CA TYR A 104 15.53 -2.88 -2.43
C TYR A 104 15.25 -4.38 -2.23
N ALA A 105 16.26 -5.15 -1.82
CA ALA A 105 16.18 -6.59 -1.65
C ALA A 105 16.03 -7.01 -0.16
N GLY A 106 15.63 -6.07 0.72
CA GLY A 106 15.49 -6.32 2.15
C GLY A 106 16.74 -5.96 2.97
N GLN A 107 16.53 -5.80 4.27
CA GLN A 107 17.53 -5.30 5.21
C GLN A 107 18.76 -6.21 5.31
N HIS A 108 18.55 -7.53 5.18
CA HIS A 108 19.61 -8.54 5.29
C HIS A 108 20.64 -8.45 4.17
N ARG A 109 20.31 -7.80 3.05
CA ARG A 109 21.21 -7.61 1.90
C ARG A 109 21.86 -6.23 1.85
N ILE A 110 21.62 -5.36 2.82
CA ILE A 110 22.28 -4.06 2.86
C ILE A 110 23.79 -4.26 3.02
N GLY A 111 24.56 -3.67 2.09
CA GLY A 111 26.02 -3.82 2.03
C GLY A 111 26.49 -4.99 1.16
N GLU A 112 25.59 -5.86 0.69
CA GLU A 112 25.90 -6.86 -0.33
C GLU A 112 25.95 -6.20 -1.72
N THR A 113 26.82 -6.71 -2.59
CA THR A 113 26.87 -6.27 -4.00
C THR A 113 25.77 -6.99 -4.77
N PRO A 114 24.86 -6.26 -5.45
CA PRO A 114 23.84 -6.91 -6.26
C PRO A 114 24.43 -7.74 -7.41
N PRO A 115 23.76 -8.83 -7.83
CA PRO A 115 24.18 -9.62 -8.97
C PRO A 115 24.36 -8.76 -10.22
N THR A 116 25.48 -8.95 -10.92
CA THR A 116 25.74 -8.26 -12.19
C THR A 116 24.91 -8.88 -13.32
N ALA A 117 24.44 -8.04 -14.24
CA ALA A 117 23.67 -8.42 -15.43
C ALA A 117 24.36 -9.45 -16.36
N THR A 118 25.66 -9.69 -16.17
CA THR A 118 26.51 -10.58 -16.98
C THR A 118 26.71 -11.97 -16.38
N ALA A 119 26.09 -12.29 -15.24
CA ALA A 119 26.20 -13.62 -14.65
C ALA A 119 25.51 -14.67 -15.54
N GLU A 120 26.16 -15.81 -15.78
CA GLU A 120 25.62 -16.93 -16.57
C GLU A 120 24.32 -17.50 -15.97
N ALA A 121 24.06 -17.25 -14.69
CA ALA A 121 22.87 -17.67 -13.98
C ALA A 121 22.27 -16.52 -13.16
N ILE A 122 20.94 -16.48 -13.11
CA ILE A 122 20.18 -15.52 -12.29
C ILE A 122 20.03 -16.07 -10.87
N ASP A 123 20.43 -15.28 -9.88
CA ASP A 123 20.17 -15.57 -8.47
C ASP A 123 18.67 -15.43 -8.17
N SER A 124 17.96 -16.57 -8.15
CA SER A 124 16.53 -16.62 -7.90
C SER A 124 16.14 -16.20 -6.47
N PHE A 125 17.03 -16.35 -5.49
CA PHE A 125 16.77 -15.91 -4.11
C PHE A 125 16.83 -14.39 -4.02
N TRP A 126 17.80 -13.76 -4.69
CA TRP A 126 17.85 -12.30 -4.77
C TRP A 126 16.62 -11.73 -5.48
N VAL A 127 16.21 -12.35 -6.59
CA VAL A 127 14.99 -11.97 -7.31
C VAL A 127 13.76 -12.11 -6.41
N SER A 128 13.65 -13.21 -5.66
CA SER A 128 12.55 -13.43 -4.72
C SER A 128 12.51 -12.38 -3.61
N ASP A 129 13.65 -12.02 -3.04
CA ASP A 129 13.74 -10.99 -2.00
C ASP A 129 13.32 -9.62 -2.53
N ILE A 130 13.78 -9.23 -3.74
CA ILE A 130 13.33 -8.00 -4.40
C ILE A 130 11.80 -8.04 -4.61
N CYS A 131 11.27 -9.13 -5.17
CA CYS A 131 9.83 -9.23 -5.43
C CYS A 131 9.00 -9.12 -4.13
N SER A 132 9.44 -9.73 -3.03
CA SER A 132 8.73 -9.69 -1.74
C SER A 132 8.65 -8.28 -1.13
N MET A 133 9.65 -7.45 -1.41
CA MET A 133 9.74 -6.08 -0.90
C MET A 133 9.07 -5.03 -1.80
N ASN A 134 8.90 -5.33 -3.10
CA ASN A 134 8.56 -4.32 -4.11
C ASN A 134 7.29 -4.63 -4.91
N THR A 135 6.62 -5.76 -4.70
CA THR A 135 5.37 -6.10 -5.41
C THR A 135 4.18 -5.35 -4.82
N PHE A 136 3.34 -4.80 -5.69
CA PHE A 136 2.13 -4.05 -5.38
C PHE A 136 0.89 -4.88 -5.67
N GLY A 137 -0.13 -4.73 -4.81
CA GLY A 137 -1.50 -5.14 -5.13
C GLY A 137 -2.13 -4.16 -6.13
N VAL A 138 -2.63 -4.71 -7.23
CA VAL A 138 -3.29 -4.01 -8.33
C VAL A 138 -4.77 -4.41 -8.32
N SER A 139 -5.63 -3.51 -7.86
CA SER A 139 -7.08 -3.75 -7.76
C SER A 139 -7.73 -3.76 -9.15
N GLU A 140 -8.72 -4.65 -9.35
CA GLU A 140 -9.50 -4.73 -10.59
C GLU A 140 -10.26 -3.42 -10.92
N ASP A 141 -10.69 -2.69 -9.88
CA ASP A 141 -11.43 -1.42 -10.02
C ASP A 141 -10.55 -0.26 -10.54
N GLY A 142 -9.23 -0.48 -10.75
CA GLY A 142 -8.32 0.50 -11.34
C GLY A 142 -8.01 1.70 -10.44
N VAL A 143 -8.57 1.76 -9.23
CA VAL A 143 -8.20 2.72 -8.19
C VAL A 143 -7.87 1.92 -6.95
N ASN A 144 -6.72 2.19 -6.34
CA ASN A 144 -6.47 1.78 -4.96
C ASN A 144 -6.68 3.06 -4.15
N PRO A 145 -7.89 3.29 -3.60
CA PRO A 145 -8.09 4.42 -2.74
C PRO A 145 -7.40 4.05 -1.44
N SER A 146 -6.14 4.46 -1.27
CA SER A 146 -5.57 4.68 0.06
C SER A 146 -6.47 5.60 0.92
N LEU A 147 -7.41 6.28 0.26
CA LEU A 147 -8.56 6.93 0.84
C LEU A 147 -9.75 5.96 0.92
N ILE A 148 -9.72 5.12 1.96
CA ILE A 148 -10.93 4.61 2.61
C ILE A 148 -11.72 3.59 1.78
N GLN A 149 -11.37 2.31 1.88
CA GLN A 149 -12.36 1.25 1.71
C GLN A 149 -12.86 0.82 3.09
N PRO A 150 -14.14 1.08 3.45
CA PRO A 150 -14.71 0.49 4.64
C PRO A 150 -14.77 -1.01 4.44
N THR A 151 -14.13 -1.75 5.34
CA THR A 151 -14.19 -3.21 5.43
C THR A 151 -13.70 -3.97 4.19
N LYS A 152 -12.40 -4.32 4.15
CA LYS A 152 -12.08 -5.67 3.66
C LYS A 152 -12.71 -6.63 4.66
N SER A 153 -13.94 -7.07 4.39
CA SER A 153 -14.45 -8.31 4.98
C SER A 153 -13.34 -9.35 4.78
N LYS A 154 -12.94 -10.03 5.85
CA LYS A 154 -11.88 -11.06 5.83
C LYS A 154 -12.27 -12.29 4.99
N SER A 155 -13.20 -12.15 4.04
CA SER A 155 -13.82 -13.19 3.23
C SER A 155 -13.82 -12.93 1.72
N SER A 156 -13.24 -11.83 1.20
CA SER A 156 -13.10 -11.71 -0.26
C SER A 156 -11.89 -12.51 -0.73
N LYS A 157 -12.09 -13.40 -1.71
CA LYS A 157 -11.04 -14.05 -2.50
C LYS A 157 -9.96 -13.01 -2.85
N ASN A 158 -8.69 -13.42 -2.92
CA ASN A 158 -7.61 -12.53 -3.35
C ASN A 158 -7.84 -12.15 -4.83
N THR A 159 -8.56 -11.05 -5.08
CA THR A 159 -8.92 -10.54 -6.40
C THR A 159 -7.92 -9.50 -6.92
N ASP A 160 -6.95 -9.12 -6.10
CA ASP A 160 -5.93 -8.15 -6.50
C ASP A 160 -4.85 -8.87 -7.32
N ALA A 161 -4.46 -8.29 -8.46
CA ALA A 161 -3.31 -8.75 -9.22
C ALA A 161 -2.00 -8.34 -8.53
N ALA A 162 -0.92 -9.09 -8.74
CA ALA A 162 0.40 -8.82 -8.19
C ALA A 162 1.30 -8.19 -9.27
N GLY A 163 1.69 -6.93 -9.11
CA GLY A 163 2.50 -6.19 -10.09
C GLY A 163 3.79 -5.61 -9.52
N LEU A 164 4.90 -5.73 -10.25
CA LEU A 164 6.18 -5.10 -9.92
C LEU A 164 6.41 -3.89 -10.83
N PHE A 165 6.75 -2.74 -10.26
CA PHE A 165 6.94 -1.49 -11.01
C PHE A 165 8.24 -0.80 -10.59
N LEU A 166 9.24 -0.75 -11.48
CA LEU A 166 10.61 -0.38 -11.10
C LEU A 166 10.71 1.02 -10.46
N LEU A 167 10.19 2.07 -11.10
CA LEU A 167 10.30 3.43 -10.56
C LEU A 167 9.42 3.66 -9.32
N PRO A 168 8.14 3.21 -9.28
CA PRO A 168 7.31 3.29 -8.07
C PRO A 168 7.87 2.55 -6.85
N SER A 169 8.69 1.52 -7.03
CA SER A 169 9.37 0.81 -5.93
C SER A 169 10.33 1.69 -5.13
N PHE A 170 10.70 2.88 -5.62
CA PHE A 170 11.48 3.88 -4.88
C PHE A 170 10.61 4.86 -4.06
N ILE A 171 9.29 4.76 -4.12
CA ILE A 171 8.42 5.63 -3.33
C ILE A 171 8.29 5.06 -1.92
N ASN A 172 8.82 5.79 -0.93
CA ASN A 172 8.88 5.35 0.46
C ASN A 172 7.53 5.37 1.17
N HIS A 173 7.50 4.81 2.38
CA HIS A 173 6.30 4.80 3.21
C HIS A 173 6.12 6.09 4.03
N ALA A 174 4.90 6.63 4.01
CA ALA A 174 4.33 7.36 5.13
C ALA A 174 2.89 6.88 5.35
N CYS A 175 2.42 6.82 6.60
CA CYS A 175 1.03 6.40 6.86
C CYS A 175 0.02 7.40 6.26
N CYS A 176 0.40 8.67 6.19
CA CYS A 176 -0.30 9.70 5.43
C CYS A 176 0.51 9.97 4.16
N GLU A 177 0.09 9.37 3.05
CA GLU A 177 0.72 9.58 1.75
C GLU A 177 0.48 11.00 1.21
N ASN A 178 1.39 11.47 0.34
CA ASN A 178 1.28 12.75 -0.36
C ASN A 178 1.10 12.59 -1.88
N VAL A 179 1.02 11.35 -2.36
CA VAL A 179 0.64 11.00 -3.73
C VAL A 179 -0.53 10.03 -3.73
N ILE A 180 -1.29 10.02 -4.82
CA ILE A 180 -2.37 9.06 -5.08
C ILE A 180 -1.90 8.12 -6.17
N ARG A 181 -2.09 6.81 -5.97
CA ARG A 181 -1.86 5.79 -7.00
C ARG A 181 -3.17 5.25 -7.55
N SER A 182 -3.21 5.02 -8.86
CA SER A 182 -4.27 4.29 -9.55
C SER A 182 -3.69 3.41 -10.65
N TYR A 183 -4.51 2.56 -11.26
CA TYR A 183 -4.10 1.61 -12.27
C TYR A 183 -5.02 1.64 -13.48
N ILE A 184 -4.47 1.45 -14.66
CA ILE A 184 -5.24 1.09 -15.85
C ILE A 184 -4.54 -0.11 -16.46
N GLY A 185 -5.14 -1.29 -16.27
CA GLY A 185 -4.47 -2.56 -16.54
C GLY A 185 -3.13 -2.66 -15.83
N ASP A 186 -2.05 -2.85 -16.59
CA ASP A 186 -0.69 -2.98 -16.06
C ASP A 186 0.12 -1.67 -16.05
N MET A 187 -0.56 -0.54 -16.07
CA MET A 187 0.02 0.80 -15.93
C MET A 187 -0.33 1.39 -14.57
N MET A 188 0.67 1.70 -13.75
CA MET A 188 0.50 2.43 -12.50
C MET A 188 0.61 3.93 -12.75
N ILE A 189 -0.41 4.69 -12.36
CA ILE A 189 -0.47 6.14 -12.48
C ILE A 189 -0.30 6.73 -11.09
N VAL A 190 0.65 7.67 -10.93
CA VAL A 190 0.88 8.36 -9.66
C VAL A 190 0.71 9.86 -9.86
N ARG A 191 -0.10 10.48 -9.01
CA ARG A 191 -0.43 11.92 -9.04
C ARG A 191 -0.17 12.57 -7.68
N ALA A 192 0.12 13.86 -7.66
CA ALA A 192 0.23 14.61 -6.41
C ALA A 192 -1.13 14.67 -5.69
N ALA A 193 -1.18 14.36 -4.39
CA ALA A 193 -2.41 14.45 -3.60
C ALA A 193 -2.73 15.90 -3.17
N TYR A 194 -1.70 16.74 -3.13
CA TYR A 194 -1.73 18.14 -2.70
C TYR A 194 -0.78 18.98 -3.59
N ASP A 195 -0.76 20.30 -3.38
CA ASP A 195 0.33 21.12 -3.89
C ASP A 195 1.61 20.76 -3.11
N LEU A 196 2.69 20.44 -3.82
CA LEU A 196 3.96 20.00 -3.24
C LEU A 196 5.09 20.84 -3.82
N THR A 197 6.10 21.12 -3.00
CA THR A 197 7.24 21.94 -3.40
C THR A 197 8.39 21.07 -3.92
N GLN A 198 9.24 21.65 -4.76
CA GLN A 198 10.50 21.05 -5.19
C GLN A 198 11.29 20.49 -4.00
N GLY A 199 11.89 19.31 -4.18
CA GLY A 199 12.65 18.61 -3.15
C GLY A 199 11.79 17.83 -2.15
N THR A 200 10.47 17.93 -2.22
CA THR A 200 9.57 17.10 -1.40
C THR A 200 9.72 15.64 -1.81
N GLU A 201 9.96 14.76 -0.82
CA GLU A 201 9.92 13.32 -1.01
C GLU A 201 8.48 12.82 -1.17
N LEU A 202 8.29 11.88 -2.08
CA LEU A 202 7.01 11.24 -2.36
C LEU A 202 6.80 10.02 -1.48
N PHE A 203 5.57 9.83 -1.02
CA PHE A 203 5.21 8.78 -0.09
C PHE A 203 3.94 8.05 -0.51
N LEU A 204 3.95 6.72 -0.42
CA LEU A 204 2.78 5.84 -0.52
C LEU A 204 2.52 5.16 0.82
N THR A 205 1.26 4.80 1.10
CA THR A 205 1.01 3.94 2.26
C THR A 205 1.27 2.46 1.94
N TYR A 206 2.00 1.78 2.84
CA TYR A 206 2.30 0.34 2.80
C TYR A 206 1.42 -0.44 3.79
N ALA A 207 0.76 0.27 4.71
CA ALA A 207 -0.17 -0.27 5.69
C ALA A 207 -1.51 0.45 5.54
N ASP A 208 -2.60 -0.20 5.90
CA ASP A 208 -3.89 0.48 5.97
C ASP A 208 -3.84 1.57 7.06
N ILE A 209 -4.15 2.81 6.67
CA ILE A 209 -4.12 3.98 7.55
C ILE A 209 -5.17 3.89 8.67
N LEU A 210 -6.24 3.10 8.48
CA LEU A 210 -7.31 2.92 9.46
C LEU A 210 -6.94 1.95 10.58
N LEU A 211 -5.89 1.14 10.39
CA LEU A 211 -5.36 0.28 11.44
C LEU A 211 -4.79 1.09 12.60
N GLN A 212 -4.86 0.54 13.81
CA GLN A 212 -4.25 1.17 14.98
C GLN A 212 -2.72 1.10 14.92
N TYR A 213 -2.05 1.93 15.71
CA TYR A 213 -0.59 2.10 15.66
C TYR A 213 0.18 0.78 15.73
N GLU A 214 -0.15 -0.11 16.67
CA GLU A 214 0.49 -1.41 16.82
C GLU A 214 0.31 -2.29 15.58
N GLU A 215 -0.87 -2.27 14.98
CA GLU A 215 -1.20 -3.07 13.78
C GLU A 215 -0.46 -2.52 12.56
N ARG A 216 -0.42 -1.18 12.38
CA ARG A 216 0.38 -0.55 11.32
C ARG A 216 1.86 -0.85 11.47
N THR A 217 2.40 -0.75 12.69
CA THR A 217 3.81 -1.06 12.96
C THR A 217 4.13 -2.51 12.58
N LYS A 218 3.26 -3.45 12.96
CA LYS A 218 3.40 -4.86 12.59
C LYS A 218 3.38 -5.09 11.07
N CYS A 219 2.55 -4.37 10.31
CA CYS A 219 2.56 -4.43 8.85
C CYS A 219 3.90 -3.94 8.25
N LEU A 220 4.56 -2.99 8.90
CA LEU A 220 5.83 -2.41 8.45
C LEU A 220 7.06 -3.21 8.90
N ASP A 221 6.92 -4.15 9.84
CA ASP A 221 8.02 -4.93 10.41
C ASP A 221 8.90 -5.64 9.35
N LYS A 222 8.32 -6.00 8.19
CA LYS A 222 9.08 -6.63 7.09
C LYS A 222 10.10 -5.67 6.45
N HIS A 223 9.85 -4.36 6.49
CA HIS A 223 10.71 -3.34 5.90
C HIS A 223 11.84 -2.87 6.82
N LYS A 224 11.78 -3.23 8.11
CA LYS A 224 12.85 -2.99 9.10
C LYS A 224 13.23 -1.52 9.31
N PHE A 225 12.26 -0.60 9.19
CA PHE A 225 12.42 0.81 9.55
C PHE A 225 11.38 1.24 10.59
N ILE A 226 11.63 2.38 11.25
CA ILE A 226 10.67 3.00 12.17
C ILE A 226 9.99 4.17 11.44
N CYS A 227 8.66 4.10 11.28
CA CYS A 227 7.92 5.19 10.64
C CYS A 227 7.86 6.43 11.56
N THR A 228 8.36 7.55 11.05
CA THR A 228 8.40 8.87 11.72
C THR A 228 7.41 9.87 11.13
N CYS A 229 6.42 9.41 10.35
CA CYS A 229 5.38 10.32 9.87
C CYS A 229 4.55 10.91 11.03
N THR A 230 3.93 12.07 10.80
CA THR A 230 3.13 12.80 11.79
C THR A 230 2.09 11.92 12.50
N LEU A 231 1.44 11.00 11.77
CA LEU A 231 0.45 10.09 12.38
C LEU A 231 1.10 9.16 13.41
N CYS A 232 2.25 8.57 13.09
CA CYS A 232 2.99 7.68 13.99
C CYS A 232 3.64 8.43 15.16
N GLU A 233 4.12 9.65 14.97
CA GLU A 233 4.64 10.48 16.06
C GLU A 233 3.56 10.82 17.08
N LEU A 234 2.39 11.25 16.59
CA LEU A 234 1.25 11.52 17.44
C LEU A 234 0.81 10.26 18.19
N ASP A 235 0.67 9.10 17.52
CA ASP A 235 0.32 7.85 18.19
C ASP A 235 1.34 7.44 19.27
N ARG A 236 2.64 7.64 19.03
CA ARG A 236 3.68 7.35 20.04
C ARG A 236 3.60 8.27 21.25
N ALA A 237 3.25 9.53 21.04
CA ALA A 237 3.07 10.49 22.13
C ALA A 237 1.83 10.18 22.98
N GLU A 238 0.84 9.47 22.45
CA GLU A 238 -0.38 9.12 23.18
C GLU A 238 -0.14 7.98 24.21
N PRO A 239 -0.69 8.11 25.44
CA PRO A 239 -0.65 7.04 26.43
C PRO A 239 -1.21 5.72 25.89
N ALA A 240 -0.47 4.62 26.09
CA ALA A 240 -0.88 3.29 25.62
C ALA A 240 -2.25 2.86 26.14
N ALA A 241 -2.65 3.31 27.34
CA ALA A 241 -3.98 3.08 27.89
C ALA A 241 -5.10 3.68 27.03
N ILE A 242 -4.92 4.92 26.54
CA ILE A 242 -5.90 5.60 25.68
C ILE A 242 -5.96 4.91 24.32
N ARG A 243 -4.82 4.56 23.72
CA ARG A 243 -4.77 3.83 22.44
C ARG A 243 -5.45 2.47 22.53
N ARG A 244 -5.21 1.71 23.59
CA ARG A 244 -5.91 0.43 23.84
C ARG A 244 -7.41 0.61 24.04
N LYS A 245 -7.83 1.62 24.81
CA LYS A 245 -9.25 1.97 25.00
C LYS A 245 -9.93 2.29 23.67
N ARG A 246 -9.28 3.09 22.81
CA ARG A 246 -9.76 3.43 21.46
C ARG A 246 -9.91 2.18 20.60
N LYS A 247 -8.89 1.31 20.56
CA LYS A 247 -8.97 0.04 19.82
C LYS A 247 -10.18 -0.79 20.26
N LEU A 248 -10.35 -1.00 21.56
CA LEU A 248 -11.49 -1.75 22.10
C LEU A 248 -12.85 -1.17 21.71
N LEU A 249 -12.97 0.16 21.64
CA LEU A 249 -14.20 0.83 21.21
C LEU A 249 -14.45 0.67 19.71
N LEU A 250 -13.40 0.72 18.89
CA LEU A 250 -13.48 0.50 17.44
C LEU A 250 -13.83 -0.95 17.11
N ASP A 251 -13.19 -1.92 17.76
CA ASP A 251 -13.48 -3.34 17.58
C ASP A 251 -14.97 -3.62 17.93
N LYS A 252 -15.46 -3.07 19.06
CA LYS A 252 -16.88 -3.13 19.44
C LYS A 252 -17.80 -2.46 18.42
N TYR A 253 -17.40 -1.30 17.88
CA TYR A 253 -18.16 -0.61 16.84
C TYR A 253 -18.30 -1.48 15.60
N GLN A 254 -17.22 -2.08 15.12
CA GLN A 254 -17.25 -2.95 13.93
C GLN A 254 -18.15 -4.19 14.16
N GLU A 255 -18.07 -4.83 15.32
CA GLU A 255 -18.93 -5.96 15.67
C GLU A 255 -20.42 -5.57 15.69
N LYS A 256 -20.77 -4.45 16.34
CA LYS A 256 -22.16 -4.01 16.46
C LYS A 256 -22.69 -3.43 15.15
N TYR A 257 -21.86 -2.74 14.38
CA TYR A 257 -22.22 -2.18 13.07
C TYR A 257 -22.74 -3.26 12.13
N ARG A 258 -22.04 -4.41 12.07
CA ARG A 258 -22.47 -5.56 11.26
C ARG A 258 -23.86 -6.07 11.68
N PHE A 259 -24.12 -6.15 12.98
CA PHE A 259 -25.42 -6.56 13.51
C PHE A 259 -26.51 -5.53 13.20
N ILE A 260 -26.21 -4.24 13.39
CA ILE A 260 -27.15 -3.14 13.11
C ILE A 260 -27.57 -3.14 11.63
N MET A 261 -26.60 -3.28 10.72
CA MET A 261 -26.85 -3.25 9.28
C MET A 261 -27.63 -4.47 8.77
N LEU A 262 -27.43 -5.65 9.37
CA LEU A 262 -28.12 -6.86 8.94
C LEU A 262 -29.54 -6.98 9.51
N GLU A 263 -29.78 -6.52 10.75
CA GLU A 263 -31.03 -6.82 11.46
C GLU A 263 -31.80 -5.57 11.89
N GLN A 264 -31.14 -4.59 12.51
CA GLN A 264 -31.83 -3.52 13.23
C GLN A 264 -32.25 -2.35 12.34
N ILE A 265 -31.48 -2.03 11.31
CA ILE A 265 -31.72 -0.81 10.51
C ILE A 265 -33.07 -0.84 9.79
N ASN A 266 -33.51 -2.03 9.35
CA ASN A 266 -34.81 -2.22 8.70
C ASN A 266 -35.97 -2.30 9.71
N GLN A 267 -35.70 -2.66 10.97
CA GLN A 267 -36.72 -2.82 12.00
C GLN A 267 -36.97 -1.53 12.80
N ASN A 268 -35.89 -0.81 13.17
CA ASN A 268 -35.95 0.43 13.93
C ASN A 268 -34.73 1.32 13.61
N PRO A 269 -34.79 2.09 12.51
CA PRO A 269 -33.66 2.89 12.04
C PRO A 269 -33.24 3.99 13.04
N GLU A 270 -34.19 4.62 13.73
CA GLU A 270 -33.89 5.67 14.71
C GLU A 270 -33.06 5.15 15.88
N LYS A 271 -33.44 3.99 16.44
CA LYS A 271 -32.69 3.35 17.52
C LYS A 271 -31.30 2.91 17.04
N ALA A 272 -31.21 2.34 15.84
CA ALA A 272 -29.94 1.93 15.22
C ALA A 272 -28.97 3.12 15.07
N ILE A 273 -29.45 4.24 14.52
CA ILE A 273 -28.66 5.47 14.37
C ILE A 273 -28.26 6.03 15.73
N GLY A 274 -29.19 6.08 16.70
CA GLY A 274 -28.91 6.56 18.06
C GLY A 274 -27.84 5.75 18.76
N ASP A 275 -27.84 4.42 18.59
CA ASP A 275 -26.81 3.55 19.13
C ASP A 275 -25.45 3.74 18.46
N MET A 276 -25.40 3.89 17.13
CA MET A 276 -24.16 4.19 16.41
C MET A 276 -23.55 5.52 16.85
N LEU A 277 -24.37 6.57 16.97
CA LEU A 277 -23.94 7.90 17.44
C LEU A 277 -23.35 7.87 18.85
N LYS A 278 -23.95 7.10 19.77
CA LYS A 278 -23.41 6.91 21.13
C LYS A 278 -22.03 6.27 21.10
N MET A 279 -21.83 5.24 20.28
CA MET A 279 -20.53 4.57 20.16
C MET A 279 -19.47 5.49 19.54
N MET A 280 -19.85 6.24 18.50
CA MET A 280 -18.97 7.24 17.89
C MET A 280 -18.53 8.31 18.88
N THR A 281 -19.45 8.79 19.72
CA THR A 281 -19.14 9.77 20.77
C THR A 281 -18.09 9.23 21.75
N ASN A 282 -18.19 7.96 22.13
CA ASN A 282 -17.21 7.32 23.00
C ASN A 282 -15.83 7.20 22.34
N ILE A 283 -15.78 6.87 21.04
CA ILE A 283 -14.53 6.84 20.26
C ILE A 283 -13.94 8.25 20.18
N GLU A 284 -14.76 9.25 19.85
CA GLU A 284 -14.35 10.65 19.75
C GLU A 284 -13.75 11.16 21.06
N TYR A 285 -14.35 10.79 22.20
CA TYR A 285 -13.83 11.19 23.52
C TYR A 285 -12.39 10.72 23.75
N THR A 286 -11.98 9.56 23.20
CA THR A 286 -10.59 9.10 23.32
C THR A 286 -9.58 9.99 22.59
N TYR A 287 -10.00 10.77 21.60
CA TYR A 287 -9.13 11.74 20.92
C TYR A 287 -9.07 13.08 21.65
N LYS A 288 -10.14 13.45 22.37
CA LYS A 288 -10.15 14.63 23.26
C LYS A 288 -9.26 14.39 24.47
N GLU A 289 -9.36 13.21 25.06
CA GLU A 289 -8.54 12.79 26.22
C GLU A 289 -7.03 12.80 25.89
N SER A 290 -6.66 12.59 24.63
CA SER A 290 -5.26 12.61 24.20
C SER A 290 -4.77 13.93 23.59
N GLY A 291 -5.62 14.96 23.48
CA GLY A 291 -5.28 16.24 22.86
C GLY A 291 -5.04 16.14 21.34
N ARG A 292 -5.65 15.15 20.67
CA ARG A 292 -5.47 14.85 19.25
C ARG A 292 -6.75 15.03 18.44
N GLU A 293 -7.56 16.03 18.79
CA GLU A 293 -8.90 16.27 18.23
C GLU A 293 -8.88 16.54 16.72
N LYS A 294 -7.74 16.98 16.18
CA LYS A 294 -7.55 17.25 14.76
C LYS A 294 -7.33 15.99 13.91
N TYR A 295 -6.84 14.89 14.49
CA TYR A 295 -6.46 13.68 13.75
C TYR A 295 -7.24 12.46 14.26
N ARG A 296 -8.53 12.39 13.90
CA ARG A 296 -9.48 11.39 14.38
C ARG A 296 -9.77 10.29 13.35
N LEU A 297 -8.72 9.69 12.79
CA LEU A 297 -8.83 8.78 11.64
C LEU A 297 -9.75 7.57 11.91
N GLY A 298 -9.78 7.05 13.13
CA GLY A 298 -10.71 5.97 13.51
C GLY A 298 -12.20 6.36 13.47
N LEU A 299 -12.54 7.63 13.31
CA LEU A 299 -13.93 8.06 13.09
C LEU A 299 -14.34 8.06 11.61
N ILE A 300 -13.41 7.86 10.67
CA ILE A 300 -13.71 7.90 9.24
C ILE A 300 -14.78 6.87 8.87
N GLU A 301 -14.56 5.58 9.17
CA GLU A 301 -15.55 4.53 8.89
C GLU A 301 -16.91 4.82 9.54
N PRO A 302 -16.98 5.14 10.84
CA PRO A 302 -18.24 5.50 11.46
C PRO A 302 -18.96 6.73 10.87
N LEU A 303 -18.23 7.75 10.44
CA LEU A 303 -18.81 8.97 9.85
C LEU A 303 -19.41 8.68 8.48
N MET A 304 -18.67 7.98 7.61
CA MET A 304 -19.16 7.55 6.31
C MET A 304 -20.42 6.67 6.43
N ALA A 305 -20.45 5.76 7.40
CA ALA A 305 -21.61 4.90 7.65
C ALA A 305 -22.89 5.69 7.99
N LEU A 306 -22.75 6.91 8.52
CA LEU A 306 -23.86 7.82 8.80
C LEU A 306 -24.11 8.85 7.69
N GLY A 307 -23.36 8.79 6.57
CA GLY A 307 -23.43 9.76 5.50
C GLY A 307 -22.96 11.17 5.91
N LYS A 308 -22.03 11.25 6.87
CA LYS A 308 -21.48 12.50 7.41
C LYS A 308 -20.03 12.72 7.02
#